data_AF-A0A1B6NVN9-F1
#
_entry.id   AF-A0A1B6NVN9-F1
#
_cell.length_a   1.000
_cell.length_b   1.000
_cell.length_c   1.000
_cell.angle_alpha   90.00
_cell.angle_beta   90.00
_cell.angle_gamma   90.00
#
_symmetry.space_group_name_H-M   'P 1'
#
loop_
_entity.id
_entity.type
_entity.pdbx_description
1 polymer ?
#
loop_
_entity_poly.entity_id
_entity_poly.type
_entity_poly.pdbx_seq_one_letter_code
_entity_poly.pdbx_strand_id
1 'polypeptide(L)'
;KIYTDYSLFTRNQELADEGVAVFDLIQYPYRRYKFQHLQISPLNARTKIQSLIRQEIQHLNQGQDAQITFKINNLVDKELIDDLYRASQAGVKIRGIVRGMCSLNPDKRISENIEIISIVDRFPRTPSRDDF
;
A
#
# COMPACT_ATOMS: atom_id res chain seq x y z
N LYS A 1 8.23 7.24 -24.33
CA LYS A 1 7.56 6.92 -23.03
C LYS A 1 7.29 8.25 -22.33
N ILE A 2 6.03 8.57 -22.02
CA ILE A 2 5.66 9.73 -21.21
C ILE A 2 5.49 9.21 -19.77
N TYR A 3 6.20 9.79 -18.81
CA TYR A 3 6.09 9.44 -17.39
C TYR A 3 5.03 10.35 -16.75
N THR A 4 4.16 9.76 -15.92
CA THR A 4 3.18 10.51 -15.14
C THR A 4 3.66 10.57 -13.70
N ASP A 5 4.23 11.70 -13.33
CA ASP A 5 4.71 11.99 -11.99
C ASP A 5 3.91 13.12 -11.36
N TYR A 6 3.86 13.12 -10.03
CA TYR A 6 3.27 14.22 -9.25
C TYR A 6 4.39 15.05 -8.64
N SER A 7 4.25 16.37 -8.67
CA SER A 7 5.14 17.30 -7.99
C SER A 7 4.33 18.16 -7.05
N LEU A 8 4.71 18.19 -5.77
CA LEU A 8 4.09 19.00 -4.74
C LEU A 8 5.01 20.18 -4.39
N PHE A 9 4.55 21.40 -4.63
CA PHE A 9 5.20 22.63 -4.16
C PHE A 9 4.39 23.19 -2.99
N THR A 10 5.02 23.34 -1.82
CA THR A 10 4.35 23.80 -0.59
C THR A 10 5.19 24.84 0.13
N ARG A 11 4.52 25.73 0.88
CA ARG A 11 5.14 26.68 1.82
C ARG A 11 4.86 26.31 3.29
N ASN A 12 4.34 25.11 3.53
CA ASN A 12 4.12 24.61 4.88
C ASN A 12 5.48 24.34 5.54
N GLN A 13 5.77 25.04 6.64
CA GLN A 13 7.05 24.95 7.34
C GLN A 13 7.31 23.56 7.91
N GLU A 14 6.29 22.88 8.45
CA GLU A 14 6.42 21.55 9.03
C GLU A 14 6.84 20.52 7.97
N LEU A 15 6.27 20.62 6.76
CA LEU A 15 6.66 19.77 5.63
C LEU A 15 8.06 20.11 5.11
N ALA A 16 8.44 21.39 5.14
CA ALA A 16 9.77 21.83 4.71
C ALA A 16 10.86 21.31 5.67
N ASP A 17 10.64 21.43 6.97
CA ASP A 17 11.56 20.96 8.02
C ASP A 17 11.71 19.43 7.96
N GLU A 18 10.61 18.70 7.79
CA GLU A 18 10.67 17.26 7.56
C GLU A 18 11.39 16.90 6.25
N GLY A 19 11.24 17.72 5.20
CA GLY A 19 11.97 17.57 3.95
C GLY A 19 13.49 17.70 4.14
N VAL A 20 13.95 18.67 4.93
CA VAL A 20 15.37 18.81 5.30
C VAL A 20 15.84 17.58 6.10
N ALA A 21 15.05 17.13 7.08
CA ALA A 21 15.37 15.97 7.89
C ALA A 21 15.49 14.67 7.06
N VAL A 22 14.78 14.54 5.92
CA VAL A 22 14.99 13.43 4.98
C VAL A 22 16.39 13.47 4.37
N PHE A 23 16.86 14.64 3.93
CA PHE A 23 18.21 14.76 3.38
C PHE A 23 19.28 14.47 4.45
N ASP A 24 19.07 14.93 5.68
CA ASP A 24 19.97 14.65 6.80
C ASP A 24 19.97 13.17 7.18
N LEU A 25 18.84 12.47 7.09
CA LEU A 25 18.76 11.02 7.29
C LEU A 25 19.59 10.27 6.24
N ILE A 26 19.58 10.72 4.98
CA ILE A 26 20.39 10.11 3.92
C ILE A 26 21.88 10.30 4.20
N GLN A 27 22.28 11.47 4.70
CA GLN A 27 23.68 11.75 5.07
C GLN A 27 24.11 11.03 6.35
N TYR A 28 23.23 10.94 7.34
CA TYR A 28 23.52 10.42 8.68
C TYR A 28 22.46 9.39 9.13
N PRO A 29 22.47 8.18 8.54
CA PRO A 29 21.39 7.19 8.74
C PRO A 29 21.33 6.61 10.16
N TYR A 30 22.36 6.81 10.97
CA TYR A 30 22.40 6.39 12.38
C TYR A 30 21.62 7.33 13.31
N ARG A 31 21.30 8.56 12.88
CA ARG A 31 20.49 9.49 13.67
C ARG A 31 19.02 9.14 13.57
N ARG A 32 18.34 9.16 14.73
CA ARG A 32 16.90 8.90 14.80
C ARG A 32 16.13 10.18 14.52
N TYR A 33 15.42 10.21 13.40
CA TYR A 33 14.45 11.26 13.08
C TYR A 33 13.02 10.74 13.28
N LYS A 34 12.13 11.61 13.74
CA LYS A 34 10.70 11.34 13.83
C LYS A 34 9.99 12.23 12.82
N PHE A 35 9.25 11.61 11.90
CA PHE A 35 8.45 12.29 10.90
C PHE A 35 6.99 12.18 11.29
N GLN A 36 6.27 13.30 11.35
CA GLN A 36 4.85 13.35 11.70
C GLN A 36 4.00 13.23 10.44
N HIS A 37 4.42 13.88 9.36
CA HIS A 37 3.67 13.99 8.11
C HIS A 37 4.20 13.02 7.05
N LEU A 38 5.51 13.04 6.79
CA LEU A 38 6.15 12.24 5.75
C LEU A 38 6.22 10.76 6.12
N GLN A 39 5.80 9.93 5.18
CA GLN A 39 5.94 8.47 5.24
C GLN A 39 7.17 8.06 4.46
N ILE A 40 8.23 7.68 5.17
CA ILE A 40 9.56 7.39 4.63
C ILE A 40 9.86 5.91 4.85
N SER A 41 10.27 5.26 3.77
CA SER A 41 10.78 3.89 3.81
C SER A 41 12.26 3.89 4.20
N PRO A 42 12.74 2.93 5.01
CA PRO A 42 12.01 1.82 5.64
C PRO A 42 11.43 2.15 7.03
N LEU A 43 11.48 3.41 7.47
CA LEU A 43 11.29 3.80 8.86
C LEU A 43 9.85 3.66 9.37
N ASN A 44 8.87 4.28 8.69
CA ASN A 44 7.50 4.39 9.20
C ASN A 44 6.42 4.01 8.17
N ALA A 45 6.77 3.96 6.89
CA ALA A 45 5.79 3.77 5.81
C ALA A 45 4.96 2.48 5.97
N ARG A 46 5.61 1.33 6.25
CA ARG A 46 4.90 0.05 6.44
C ARG A 46 3.93 0.14 7.62
N THR A 47 4.42 0.52 8.79
CA THR A 47 3.62 0.60 10.02
C THR A 47 2.43 1.54 9.87
N LYS A 48 2.62 2.67 9.17
CA LYS A 48 1.54 3.61 8.89
C LYS A 48 0.49 3.00 7.96
N ILE A 49 0.90 2.38 6.85
CA ILE A 49 -0.03 1.72 5.92
C ILE A 49 -0.85 0.65 6.67
N GLN A 50 -0.20 -0.19 7.47
CA GLN A 50 -0.89 -1.20 8.28
C GLN A 50 -1.86 -0.57 9.30
N SER A 51 -1.48 0.57 9.89
CA SER A 51 -2.36 1.31 10.79
C SER A 51 -3.61 1.84 10.07
N LEU A 52 -3.45 2.37 8.86
CA LEU A 52 -4.56 2.86 8.03
C LEU A 52 -5.52 1.70 7.68
N ILE A 53 -4.98 0.54 7.29
CA ILE A 53 -5.81 -0.65 7.02
C ILE A 53 -6.62 -1.06 8.26
N ARG A 54 -5.99 -1.07 9.44
CA ARG A 54 -6.68 -1.38 10.70
C ARG A 54 -7.74 -0.35 11.07
N GLN A 55 -7.51 0.93 10.79
CA GLN A 55 -8.50 1.99 11.02
C GLN A 55 -9.75 1.78 10.15
N GLU A 56 -9.59 1.42 8.88
CA GLU A 56 -10.72 1.10 8.01
C GLU A 56 -11.55 -0.08 8.53
N ILE A 57 -10.91 -1.12 9.07
CA ILE A 57 -11.62 -2.22 9.72
C ILE A 57 -12.41 -1.72 10.94
N GLN A 58 -11.85 -0.80 11.73
CA GLN A 58 -12.52 -0.21 12.87
C GLN A 58 -13.71 0.67 12.46
N HIS A 59 -13.59 1.46 11.39
CA HIS A 59 -14.70 2.26 10.85
C HIS A 59 -15.87 1.35 10.45
N LEU A 60 -15.59 0.23 9.79
CA LEU A 60 -16.62 -0.74 9.43
C LEU A 60 -17.33 -1.32 10.66
N ASN A 61 -16.57 -1.67 11.70
CA ASN A 61 -17.13 -2.17 12.97
C ASN A 61 -17.99 -1.12 13.69
N GLN A 62 -17.76 0.17 13.43
CA GLN A 62 -18.57 1.28 13.95
C GLN A 62 -19.79 1.57 13.06
N GLY A 63 -20.02 0.79 12.00
CA GLY A 63 -21.11 0.98 11.05
C GLY A 63 -20.88 2.10 10.04
N GLN A 64 -19.64 2.55 9.89
CA GLN A 64 -19.25 3.54 8.89
C GLN A 64 -18.86 2.84 7.58
N ASP A 65 -18.95 3.57 6.46
CA ASP A 65 -18.43 3.09 5.19
C ASP A 65 -16.91 3.00 5.25
N ALA A 66 -16.37 1.81 4.94
CA ALA A 66 -14.93 1.55 4.90
C ALA A 66 -14.51 1.10 3.51
N GLN A 67 -13.52 1.79 2.95
CA GLN A 67 -13.01 1.51 1.61
C GLN A 67 -11.53 1.84 1.49
N ILE A 68 -10.77 0.88 0.96
CA ILE A 68 -9.34 1.06 0.68
C ILE A 68 -9.16 1.18 -0.83
N THR A 69 -8.63 2.30 -1.31
CA THR A 69 -8.24 2.46 -2.71
C THR A 69 -6.75 2.77 -2.83
N PHE A 70 -6.02 2.01 -3.65
CA PHE A 70 -4.59 2.23 -3.85
C PHE A 70 -4.16 2.09 -5.31
N LYS A 71 -3.08 2.79 -5.66
CA LYS A 71 -2.44 2.70 -6.97
C LYS A 71 -0.94 2.59 -6.77
N ILE A 72 -0.37 1.45 -7.12
CA ILE A 72 1.04 1.17 -6.90
C ILE A 72 1.66 0.46 -8.11
N ASN A 73 2.98 0.46 -8.16
CA ASN A 73 3.69 -0.27 -9.21
C ASN A 73 3.72 -1.77 -8.88
N ASN A 74 4.15 -2.15 -7.68
CA ASN A 74 4.26 -3.56 -7.29
C ASN A 74 3.61 -3.82 -5.93
N LEU A 75 2.91 -4.95 -5.79
CA LEU A 75 2.37 -5.46 -4.54
C LEU A 75 2.96 -6.85 -4.26
N VAL A 76 4.05 -6.92 -3.51
CA VAL A 76 4.79 -8.16 -3.23
C VAL A 76 5.04 -8.40 -1.74
N ASP A 77 4.71 -7.43 -0.89
CA ASP A 77 4.92 -7.52 0.55
C ASP A 77 3.87 -8.44 1.19
N LYS A 78 4.31 -9.57 1.74
CA LYS A 78 3.42 -10.58 2.31
C LYS A 78 2.64 -10.06 3.53
N GLU A 79 3.26 -9.28 4.40
CA GLU A 79 2.60 -8.75 5.61
C GLU A 79 1.47 -7.79 5.22
N LEU A 80 1.73 -6.90 4.25
CA LEU A 80 0.70 -6.00 3.73
C LEU A 80 -0.41 -6.75 3.00
N ILE A 81 -0.08 -7.79 2.23
CA ILE A 81 -1.07 -8.63 1.56
C ILE A 81 -1.96 -9.35 2.59
N ASP A 82 -1.37 -9.90 3.65
CA ASP A 82 -2.12 -10.58 4.73
C ASP A 82 -3.05 -9.59 5.45
N ASP A 83 -2.61 -8.35 5.69
CA ASP A 83 -3.46 -7.31 6.28
C ASP A 83 -4.60 -6.88 5.34
N LEU A 84 -4.37 -6.82 4.02
CA LEU A 84 -5.43 -6.57 3.03
C LEU A 84 -6.45 -7.71 3.00
N TYR A 85 -6.02 -8.98 3.11
CA TYR A 85 -6.97 -10.10 3.22
C TYR A 85 -7.81 -10.00 4.50
N ARG A 86 -7.21 -9.64 5.64
CA ARG A 86 -7.96 -9.42 6.90
C ARG A 86 -9.00 -8.32 6.75
N ALA A 87 -8.65 -7.21 6.08
CA ALA A 87 -9.61 -6.14 5.81
C ALA A 87 -10.75 -6.60 4.91
N SER A 88 -10.46 -7.36 3.86
CA SER A 88 -11.48 -7.97 3.00
C SER A 88 -12.42 -8.91 3.77
N GLN A 89 -11.87 -9.75 4.66
CA GLN A 89 -12.66 -10.65 5.51
C GLN A 89 -13.56 -9.92 6.48
N ALA A 90 -13.13 -8.76 6.98
CA ALA A 90 -13.97 -7.92 7.82
C ALA A 90 -15.13 -7.29 7.05
N GLY A 91 -15.05 -7.19 5.72
CA GLY A 91 -16.06 -6.58 4.85
C GLY A 91 -15.64 -5.26 4.22
N VAL A 92 -14.38 -4.82 4.40
CA VAL A 92 -13.87 -3.59 3.80
C VAL A 92 -13.74 -3.77 2.30
N LYS A 93 -14.27 -2.84 1.51
CA LYS A 93 -14.15 -2.86 0.05
C LYS A 93 -12.76 -2.38 -0.36
N ILE A 94 -12.03 -3.20 -1.10
CA ILE A 94 -10.65 -2.92 -1.50
C ILE A 94 -10.58 -2.80 -3.02
N ARG A 95 -10.06 -1.68 -3.52
CA ARG A 95 -9.86 -1.41 -4.95
C ARG A 95 -8.42 -1.03 -5.23
N GLY A 96 -7.74 -1.77 -6.06
CA GLY A 96 -6.31 -1.55 -6.33
C GLY A 96 -6.01 -1.45 -7.82
N ILE A 97 -5.10 -0.55 -8.17
CA ILE A 97 -4.51 -0.49 -9.51
C ILE A 97 -3.03 -0.84 -9.38
N VAL A 98 -2.62 -1.99 -9.93
CA VAL A 98 -1.23 -2.46 -9.87
C VAL A 98 -0.63 -2.48 -11.27
N ARG A 99 0.47 -1.75 -11.48
CA ARG A 99 1.11 -1.63 -12.82
C ARG A 99 2.23 -2.62 -13.10
N GLY A 100 2.55 -3.49 -12.16
CA GLY A 100 3.72 -4.37 -12.17
C GLY A 100 3.39 -5.71 -11.53
N MET A 101 4.31 -6.25 -10.74
CA MET A 101 4.12 -7.52 -10.05
C MET A 101 3.04 -7.43 -8.97
N CYS A 102 2.13 -8.40 -8.95
CA CYS A 102 1.11 -8.53 -7.92
C CYS A 102 1.10 -9.97 -7.38
N SER A 103 1.40 -10.13 -6.09
CA SER A 103 1.34 -11.40 -5.38
C SER A 103 0.01 -11.61 -4.66
N LEU A 104 -0.91 -10.64 -4.74
CA LEU A 104 -2.27 -10.76 -4.20
C LEU A 104 -3.11 -11.60 -5.18
N ASN A 105 -3.71 -12.68 -4.66
CA ASN A 105 -4.53 -13.59 -5.45
C ASN A 105 -6.02 -13.38 -5.10
N PRO A 106 -6.83 -12.81 -6.02
CA PRO A 106 -8.25 -12.57 -5.80
C PRO A 106 -9.11 -13.83 -5.90
N ASP A 107 -8.58 -14.98 -6.36
CA ASP A 107 -9.37 -16.21 -6.59
C ASP A 107 -9.58 -17.05 -5.30
N LYS A 108 -9.13 -16.58 -4.13
CA LYS A 108 -9.50 -17.23 -2.86
C LYS A 108 -10.94 -16.84 -2.51
N ARG A 109 -11.74 -17.74 -1.93
CA ARG A 109 -13.08 -17.44 -1.35
C ARG A 109 -13.11 -16.29 -0.32
N ILE A 110 -11.95 -15.70 0.00
CA ILE A 110 -11.70 -14.68 1.00
C ILE A 110 -11.67 -13.26 0.37
N SER A 111 -11.63 -13.16 -0.97
CA SER A 111 -11.41 -11.92 -1.72
C SER A 111 -12.65 -11.39 -2.44
N GLU A 112 -13.86 -11.74 -2.01
CA GLU A 112 -15.11 -11.21 -2.59
C GLU A 112 -15.19 -9.67 -2.54
N ASN A 113 -14.50 -9.05 -1.58
CA ASN A 113 -14.44 -7.59 -1.43
C ASN A 113 -13.20 -6.94 -2.06
N ILE A 114 -12.35 -7.70 -2.78
CA ILE A 114 -11.11 -7.18 -3.39
C ILE A 114 -11.21 -7.15 -4.91
N GLU A 115 -11.16 -5.94 -5.47
CA GLU A 115 -11.05 -5.69 -6.90
C GLU A 115 -9.65 -5.13 -7.23
N ILE A 116 -8.80 -5.93 -7.88
CA ILE A 116 -7.49 -5.45 -8.36
C ILE A 116 -7.46 -5.42 -9.88
N ILE A 117 -7.21 -4.25 -10.43
CA ILE A 117 -6.96 -4.05 -11.86
C ILE A 117 -5.44 -4.04 -12.06
N SER A 118 -4.91 -5.10 -12.66
CA SER A 118 -3.52 -5.11 -13.12
C SER A 118 -3.42 -4.45 -14.49
N ILE A 119 -2.56 -3.44 -14.62
CA ILE A 119 -2.25 -2.78 -15.91
C ILE A 119 -1.10 -3.53 -16.62
N VAL A 120 -0.50 -4.57 -16.00
CA VAL A 120 0.40 -5.47 -16.69
C VAL A 120 -0.40 -6.47 -17.48
N ASP A 121 -0.09 -6.53 -18.76
CA ASP A 121 -0.47 -7.60 -19.66
C ASP A 121 -0.36 -8.96 -18.98
N ARG A 122 -1.35 -9.81 -19.21
CA ARG A 122 -1.55 -11.09 -18.54
C ARG A 122 -0.49 -12.09 -19.03
N PHE A 123 0.78 -11.94 -18.64
CA PHE A 123 1.80 -12.97 -18.91
C PHE A 123 1.63 -14.16 -17.94
N PRO A 124 1.86 -15.39 -18.43
CA PRO A 124 0.94 -16.50 -18.23
C PRO A 124 0.95 -17.01 -16.80
N ARG A 125 -0.23 -17.41 -16.30
CA ARG A 125 -0.32 -18.41 -15.24
C ARG A 125 0.49 -19.62 -15.73
N THR A 126 1.64 -19.89 -15.12
CA THR A 126 2.22 -21.23 -15.16
C THR A 126 1.14 -22.15 -14.56
N PRO A 127 0.55 -23.09 -15.30
CA PRO A 127 -0.36 -24.05 -14.69
C PRO A 127 0.49 -24.84 -13.70
N SER A 128 0.09 -24.82 -12.42
CA SER A 128 0.51 -25.87 -11.50
C SER A 128 0.06 -27.18 -12.14
N ARG A 129 1.05 -27.98 -12.56
CA ARG A 129 0.86 -29.37 -12.95
C ARG A 129 0.39 -30.12 -11.71
N ASP A 130 -0.92 -30.18 -11.52
CA ASP A 130 -1.58 -31.31 -10.87
C ASP A 130 -2.01 -32.24 -12.00
N ASP A 131 -1.09 -33.12 -12.41
CA ASP A 131 -1.38 -34.35 -13.13
C ASP A 131 -0.20 -35.29 -12.85
N PHE A 132 -0.38 -36.10 -11.79
CA PHE A 132 -0.03 -37.52 -11.60
C PHE A 132 0.11 -37.86 -10.11
#